data_AF-A0AAN7EXA0-F1
#
_entry.id   AF-A0AAN7EXA0-F1
#
_cell.length_a   1.000
_cell.length_b   1.000
_cell.length_c   1.000
_cell.angle_alpha   90.00
_cell.angle_beta   90.00
_cell.angle_gamma   90.00
#
_symmetry.space_group_name_H-M   'P 1'
#
loop_
_entity.id
_entity.type
_entity.pdbx_description
1 polymer ?
#
loop_
_entity_poly.entity_id
_entity_poly.type
_entity_poly.pdbx_seq_one_letter_code
_entity_poly.pdbx_strand_id
1 'polypeptide(L)' 'MKERNSTSTLKRILVNCSAQVKEYGGCVAAKVPEVERDMCLKEFLALKTCMLKTLQGKV' A
#
# COMPACT_ATOMS: atom_id res chain seq x y z
N MET A 1 -20.81 -18.09 -7.41
CA MET A 1 -20.42 -16.86 -6.69
C MET A 1 -19.22 -16.22 -7.39
N LYS A 2 -19.16 -14.89 -7.42
CA LYS A 2 -18.41 -14.06 -8.40
C LYS A 2 -16.94 -13.84 -8.01
N GLU A 3 -16.12 -14.89 -8.05
CA GLU A 3 -14.68 -14.88 -7.69
C GLU A 3 -13.76 -14.66 -8.92
N ARG A 4 -13.86 -13.51 -9.61
CA ARG A 4 -13.03 -13.29 -10.82
C ARG A 4 -12.40 -11.91 -11.02
N ASN A 5 -12.53 -10.97 -10.08
CA ASN A 5 -11.96 -9.63 -10.27
C ASN A 5 -11.06 -9.12 -9.11
N SER A 6 -11.15 -9.70 -7.91
CA SER A 6 -10.38 -9.22 -6.74
C SER A 6 -8.86 -9.41 -6.91
N THR A 7 -8.43 -10.52 -7.52
CA THR A 7 -7.03 -10.80 -7.86
C THR A 7 -6.46 -9.81 -8.89
N SER A 8 -7.28 -9.24 -9.77
CA SER A 8 -6.84 -8.23 -10.76
C SER A 8 -6.56 -6.89 -10.07
N THR A 9 -7.43 -6.49 -9.15
CA THR A 9 -7.32 -5.22 -8.41
C THR A 9 -6.11 -5.22 -7.49
N LEU A 10 -5.90 -6.29 -6.73
CA LEU A 10 -4.72 -6.44 -5.87
C LEU A 10 -3.42 -6.43 -6.68
N LYS A 11 -3.36 -7.16 -7.80
CA LYS A 11 -2.20 -7.12 -8.72
C LYS A 11 -1.96 -5.70 -9.24
N ARG A 12 -3.01 -5.00 -9.66
CA ARG A 12 -2.90 -3.62 -10.16
C ARG A 12 -2.37 -2.66 -9.10
N ILE A 13 -2.86 -2.79 -7.86
CA ILE A 13 -2.35 -2.02 -6.70
C ILE A 13 -0.88 -2.31 -6.45
N LEU A 14 -0.49 -3.59 -6.41
CA LEU A 14 0.89 -3.98 -6.13
C LEU A 14 1.86 -3.48 -7.20
N VAL A 15 1.45 -3.50 -8.48
CA VAL A 15 2.27 -2.96 -9.57
C VAL A 15 2.37 -1.43 -9.48
N ASN A 16 1.23 -0.74 -9.37
CA ASN A 16 1.17 0.73 -9.41
C ASN A 16 1.69 1.41 -8.15
N CYS A 17 1.58 0.75 -6.99
CA CYS A 17 1.98 1.31 -5.69
C CYS A 17 3.24 0.65 -5.13
N SER A 18 4.00 -0.08 -5.95
CA SER A 18 5.19 -0.84 -5.53
C SER A 18 6.25 0.03 -4.83
N ALA A 19 6.46 1.26 -5.29
CA ALA A 19 7.40 2.20 -4.68
C ALA A 19 7.00 2.57 -3.24
N GLN A 20 5.73 2.95 -3.05
CA GLN A 20 5.19 3.36 -1.76
C GLN A 20 5.09 2.17 -0.79
N VAL A 21 4.81 0.96 -1.30
CA VAL A 21 4.85 -0.28 -0.52
C VAL A 21 6.27 -0.53 0.00
N LYS A 22 7.30 -0.34 -0.84
CA LYS A 22 8.69 -0.53 -0.44
C LYS A 22 9.13 0.48 0.61
N GLU A 23 8.77 1.76 0.45
CA GLU A 23 9.10 2.79 1.44
C GLU A 23 8.41 2.53 2.79
N TYR A 24 7.10 2.25 2.78
CA TYR A 24 6.36 1.94 3.99
C TYR A 24 6.88 0.66 4.67
N GLY A 25 7.09 -0.41 3.89
CA GLY A 25 7.63 -1.66 4.41
C GLY A 25 9.05 -1.51 4.98
N GLY A 26 9.89 -0.69 4.35
CA GLY A 26 11.22 -0.37 4.85
C GLY A 26 11.19 0.41 6.17
N CYS A 27 10.30 1.40 6.29
CA CYS A 27 10.10 2.13 7.53
C CYS A 27 9.63 1.20 8.67
N VAL A 28 8.62 0.36 8.41
CA VAL A 28 8.11 -0.59 9.41
C VAL A 28 9.20 -1.58 9.82
N ALA A 29 9.91 -2.17 8.87
CA ALA A 29 10.97 -3.14 9.15
C ALA A 29 12.11 -2.56 9.99
N ALA A 30 12.44 -1.27 9.83
CA ALA A 30 13.44 -0.58 10.63
C ALA A 30 12.98 -0.24 12.06
N LYS A 31 11.67 -0.34 12.34
CA LYS A 31 11.07 0.01 13.64
C LYS A 31 10.59 -1.21 14.43
N VAL A 32 10.44 -2.38 13.80
CA VAL A 32 10.18 -3.64 14.52
C VAL A 32 11.34 -3.94 15.46
N PRO A 33 11.09 -4.36 16.72
CA PRO A 33 9.80 -4.73 17.33
C PRO A 33 9.01 -3.57 17.96
N GLU A 34 9.59 -2.39 18.10
CA GLU A 34 9.01 -1.21 18.76
C GLU A 34 8.12 -0.37 17.84
N VAL A 35 7.58 -0.96 16.77
CA VAL A 35 6.78 -0.21 15.81
C VAL A 35 5.46 0.22 16.44
N GLU A 36 5.23 1.52 16.51
CA GLU A 36 4.00 2.10 17.05
C GLU A 36 3.14 2.71 15.95
N ARG A 37 1.88 2.99 16.29
CA ARG A 37 1.01 3.80 15.42
C ARG A 37 1.68 5.14 15.12
N ASP A 38 1.50 5.60 13.90
CA ASP A 38 2.00 6.87 13.38
C ASP A 38 3.52 7.00 13.17
N MET A 39 4.34 6.00 13.55
CA MET A 39 5.79 6.03 13.30
C MET A 39 6.17 6.11 11.81
N CYS A 40 5.40 5.45 10.95
CA CYS A 40 5.56 5.45 9.49
C CYS A 40 4.36 6.12 8.80
N LEU A 41 3.76 7.10 9.46
CA LEU A 41 2.51 7.74 9.01
C LEU A 41 2.66 8.36 7.63
N LYS A 42 3.81 9.01 7.36
CA LYS A 42 4.05 9.70 6.09
C LYS A 42 4.02 8.72 4.92
N GLU A 43 4.75 7.62 5.05
CA GLU A 43 4.86 6.54 4.07
C GLU A 43 3.52 5.82 3.93
N PHE A 44 2.82 5.61 5.04
CA PHE A 44 1.48 5.04 5.06
C PHE A 44 0.47 5.90 4.29
N LEU A 45 0.47 7.23 4.50
CA LEU A 45 -0.44 8.14 3.80
C LEU A 45 -0.15 8.18 2.29
N ALA A 46 1.11 8.12 1.89
CA ALA A 46 1.51 8.02 0.50
C ALA A 46 1.00 6.71 -0.14
N LEU A 47 1.20 5.59 0.55
CA LEU A 47 0.71 4.27 0.12
C LEU A 47 -0.82 4.24 0.01
N LYS A 48 -1.52 4.68 1.06
CA LYS A 48 -2.99 4.77 1.10
C LYS A 48 -3.52 5.61 -0.06
N THR A 49 -2.91 6.75 -0.33
CA THR A 49 -3.31 7.63 -1.43
C THR A 49 -3.17 6.93 -2.78
N CYS A 50 -2.05 6.23 -3.01
CA CYS A 50 -1.84 5.46 -4.24
C CYS A 50 -2.88 4.34 -4.40
N MET A 51 -3.14 3.58 -3.33
CA MET A 51 -4.13 2.51 -3.33
C MET A 51 -5.53 3.03 -3.66
N LEU A 52 -5.95 4.14 -3.03
CA LEU A 52 -7.24 4.76 -3.28
C LEU A 52 -7.37 5.27 -4.72
N LYS A 53 -6.33 5.89 -5.28
CA LYS A 53 -6.32 6.28 -6.70
C LYS A 53 -6.44 5.07 -7.62
N THR A 54 -5.72 3.99 -7.32
CA THR A 54 -5.74 2.75 -8.11
C THR A 54 -7.12 2.09 -8.09
N LEU A 55 -7.77 2.06 -6.93
CA LEU A 55 -9.12 1.53 -6.76
C LEU A 55 -10.17 2.38 -7.48
N GLN A 56 -9.98 3.70 -7.51
CA GLN A 56 -10.87 4.63 -8.21
C GLN A 56 -10.59 4.69 -9.72
N GLY A 57 -9.60 3.97 -10.24
CA GLY A 57 -9.22 4.02 -11.66
C GLY A 57 -8.63 5.37 -12.10
N LYS A 58 -8.08 6.14 -11.15
CA LYS A 58 -7.49 7.48 -11.37
C LYS A 58 -5.95 7.43 -11.37
N VAL A 59 -5.38 6.31 -11.81
CA VAL A 59 -3.93 6.09 -11.93
C VAL A 59 -3.52 6.15 -13.38
#